data_AF-A0A6G4WTX3-F1
#
_entry.id   AF-A0A6G4WTX3-F1
#
_cell.length_a   1.000
_cell.length_b   1.000
_cell.length_c   1.000
_cell.angle_alpha   90.00
_cell.angle_beta   90.00
_cell.angle_gamma   90.00
#
_symmetry.space_group_name_H-M   'P 1'
#
loop_
_entity.id
_entity.type
_entity.pdbx_description
1 polymer ?
#
loop_
_entity_poly.entity_id
_entity_poly.type
_entity_poly.pdbx_seq_one_letter_code
_entity_poly.pdbx_strand_id
1 'polypeptide(L)' 'MTWDRQWGYRMLDDAPEVWISYERAFFETEHRRIANFIAAILPAHQNKTPDDPYIRTVMAQIGAVESTFHLLANLERTQA' A
#
# COMPACT_ATOMS: atom_id res chain seq x y z
N MET A 1 14.03 12.99 -6.72
CA MET A 1 14.94 12.16 -5.89
C MET A 1 16.34 12.28 -6.44
N THR A 2 17.32 12.49 -5.57
CA THR A 2 18.74 12.36 -5.90
C THR A 2 19.31 11.18 -5.11
N TRP A 3 20.30 10.49 -5.65
CA TRP A 3 20.97 9.42 -4.93
C TRP A 3 22.33 9.93 -4.44
N ASP A 4 22.54 9.87 -3.14
CA ASP A 4 23.81 10.16 -2.50
C ASP A 4 24.44 8.86 -1.98
N ARG A 5 25.76 8.72 -2.17
CA ARG A 5 26.48 7.48 -1.85
C ARG A 5 26.62 7.24 -0.34
N GLN A 6 26.62 8.29 0.48
CA GLN A 6 26.78 8.22 1.93
C GLN A 6 25.43 8.02 2.63
N TRP A 7 24.34 8.55 2.06
CA TRP A 7 23.04 8.63 2.73
C TRP A 7 21.89 7.94 1.97
N GLY A 8 22.14 7.42 0.77
CA GLY A 8 21.13 6.77 -0.08
C GLY A 8 20.26 7.77 -0.84
N TYR A 9 19.04 7.37 -1.16
CA TYR A 9 18.07 8.25 -1.82
C TYR A 9 17.73 9.43 -0.90
N ARG A 10 17.96 10.64 -1.39
CA ARG A 10 17.56 11.90 -0.76
C ARG A 10 16.50 12.62 -1.59
N MET A 11 15.61 13.30 -0.89
CA MET A 11 14.66 14.23 -1.49
C MET A 11 15.41 15.50 -1.94
N LEU A 12 15.01 16.06 -3.08
CA LEU A 12 15.55 17.35 -3.57
C LEU A 12 14.73 18.46 -2.93
N ASP A 13 15.30 19.20 -1.97
CA ASP A 13 14.61 20.23 -1.15
C ASP A 13 13.77 21.23 -1.95
N ASP A 14 14.10 21.45 -3.22
CA ASP A 14 13.53 22.51 -4.07
C ASP A 14 12.42 22.02 -5.03
N ALA A 15 11.94 20.77 -4.90
CA ALA A 15 11.00 20.17 -5.85
C ALA A 15 9.87 19.35 -5.17
N PRO A 16 8.96 20.00 -4.42
CA PRO A 16 7.91 19.33 -3.66
C PRO A 16 6.92 18.55 -4.53
N GLU A 17 6.65 18.99 -5.75
CA GLU A 17 5.79 18.29 -6.71
C GLU A 17 6.34 16.92 -7.10
N VAL A 18 7.67 16.77 -7.19
CA VAL A 18 8.32 15.49 -7.45
C VAL A 18 8.12 14.54 -6.27
N TRP A 19 8.14 15.04 -5.04
CA TRP A 19 7.90 14.24 -3.84
C TRP A 19 6.48 13.73 -3.77
N ILE A 20 5.51 14.65 -3.93
CA ILE A 20 4.08 14.32 -3.90
C ILE A 20 3.76 13.31 -5.01
N SER A 21 4.36 13.45 -6.21
CA SER A 21 4.16 12.50 -7.29
C SER A 21 4.72 11.10 -6.97
N TYR A 22 5.87 11.03 -6.29
CA TYR A 22 6.47 9.77 -5.88
C TYR A 22 5.66 9.10 -4.76
N GLU A 23 5.22 9.87 -3.77
CA GLU A 23 4.34 9.38 -2.70
C GLU A 23 3.04 8.81 -3.27
N ARG A 24 2.40 9.52 -4.20
CA ARG A 24 1.21 9.03 -4.93
C ARG A 24 1.46 7.71 -5.65
N ALA A 25 2.53 7.63 -6.43
CA ALA A 25 2.90 6.42 -7.15
C ALA A 25 3.19 5.24 -6.21
N PHE A 26 3.82 5.51 -5.07
CA PHE A 26 4.06 4.53 -4.01
C PHE A 26 2.73 4.02 -3.43
N PHE A 27 1.83 4.92 -3.02
CA PHE A 27 0.53 4.52 -2.46
C PHE A 27 -0.32 3.74 -3.47
N GLU A 28 -0.35 4.15 -4.74
CA GLU A 28 -1.07 3.42 -5.79
C GLU A 28 -0.51 2.00 -6.01
N THR A 29 0.82 1.87 -5.96
CA THR A 29 1.50 0.57 -6.12
C THR A 29 1.18 -0.36 -4.96
N GLU A 30 1.29 0.12 -3.73
CA GLU A 30 1.05 -0.69 -2.54
C GLU A 30 -0.43 -1.05 -2.37
N HIS A 31 -1.35 -0.11 -2.67
CA HIS A 31 -2.78 -0.41 -2.69
C HIS A 31 -3.08 -1.58 -3.65
N ARG A 32 -2.53 -1.54 -4.86
CA ARG A 32 -2.73 -2.61 -5.86
C ARG A 32 -2.15 -3.95 -5.41
N ARG A 33 -0.97 -3.94 -4.77
CA ARG A 33 -0.36 -5.15 -4.22
C ARG A 33 -1.23 -5.77 -3.13
N ILE A 34 -1.74 -4.96 -2.22
CA ILE A 34 -2.63 -5.40 -1.14
C ILE A 34 -3.94 -5.93 -1.70
N ALA A 35 -4.60 -5.20 -2.61
CA ALA A 35 -5.84 -5.64 -3.24
C ALA A 35 -5.65 -6.99 -3.96
N ASN A 36 -4.56 -7.16 -4.70
CA ASN A 36 -4.24 -8.43 -5.36
C ASN A 36 -3.98 -9.55 -4.36
N PHE A 37 -3.29 -9.27 -3.25
CA PHE A 37 -3.03 -10.25 -2.20
C PHE A 37 -4.33 -10.71 -1.53
N ILE A 38 -5.24 -9.77 -1.22
CA ILE A 38 -6.57 -10.06 -0.68
C ILE A 38 -7.43 -10.85 -1.67
N ALA A 39 -7.38 -10.53 -2.95
CA ALA A 39 -8.23 -11.19 -3.95
C ALA A 39 -7.72 -12.59 -4.32
N ALA A 40 -6.40 -12.78 -4.42
CA ALA A 40 -5.82 -14.00 -4.99
C ALA A 40 -5.26 -14.97 -3.94
N ILE A 41 -4.66 -14.46 -2.86
CA ILE A 41 -3.87 -15.29 -1.94
C ILE A 41 -4.69 -15.66 -0.70
N LEU A 42 -5.31 -14.70 -0.03
CA LEU A 42 -6.04 -14.96 1.21
C LEU A 42 -7.20 -15.95 1.03
N PRO A 43 -8.02 -15.88 -0.03
CA PRO A 43 -9.09 -16.84 -0.26
C PRO A 43 -8.53 -18.24 -0.53
N ALA A 44 -7.41 -18.34 -1.25
CA ALA A 44 -6.76 -19.62 -1.51
C ALA A 44 -6.22 -20.26 -0.23
N HIS A 45 -5.67 -19.47 0.70
CA HIS A 45 -5.26 -19.94 2.02
C HIS A 45 -6.48 -20.38 2.83
N GLN A 46 -7.48 -19.51 2.98
CA GLN A 46 -8.70 -19.79 3.76
C GLN A 46 -9.41 -21.07 3.26
N ASN A 47 -9.47 -21.29 1.94
CA ASN A 47 -10.09 -22.49 1.38
C ASN A 47 -9.29 -23.78 1.66
N LYS A 48 -7.96 -23.69 1.72
CA LYS A 48 -7.10 -24.86 1.98
C LYS A 48 -7.03 -25.22 3.45
N THR A 49 -7.07 -24.23 4.34
CA THR A 49 -6.98 -24.42 5.79
C THR A 49 -8.00 -23.53 6.53
N PRO A 50 -9.30 -23.86 6.46
CA PRO A 50 -10.36 -22.99 6.97
C PRO A 50 -10.32 -22.78 8.50
N ASP A 51 -9.73 -23.72 9.22
CA ASP A 51 -9.61 -23.68 10.68
C ASP A 51 -8.33 -22.99 11.18
N ASP A 52 -7.43 -22.59 10.28
CA ASP A 52 -6.19 -21.92 10.65
C ASP A 52 -6.50 -20.53 11.29
N PRO A 53 -6.14 -20.30 12.57
CA PRO A 53 -6.36 -19.00 13.21
C PRO A 53 -5.47 -17.89 12.64
N TYR A 54 -4.34 -18.24 12.01
CA TYR A 54 -3.44 -17.26 11.40
C TYR A 54 -4.12 -16.57 10.21
N ILE A 55 -4.75 -17.31 9.29
CA ILE A 55 -5.41 -16.70 8.12
C ILE A 55 -6.55 -15.75 8.52
N ARG A 56 -7.33 -16.10 9.56
CA ARG A 56 -8.36 -15.20 10.11
C ARG A 56 -7.76 -13.86 10.59
N THR A 57 -6.62 -13.94 11.27
CA THR A 57 -5.91 -12.74 11.77
C THR A 57 -5.38 -11.92 10.59
N VAL A 58 -4.74 -12.57 9.62
CA VAL A 58 -4.20 -11.90 8.42
C VAL A 58 -5.29 -11.21 7.63
N MET A 59 -6.43 -11.88 7.38
CA MET A 59 -7.57 -11.27 6.67
C MET A 59 -8.10 -10.02 7.38
N ALA A 60 -8.23 -10.06 8.71
CA ALA A 60 -8.69 -8.91 9.47
C ALA A 60 -7.71 -7.73 9.38
N GLN A 61 -6.42 -7.98 9.57
CA GLN A 61 -5.40 -6.92 9.55
C GLN A 61 -5.21 -6.34 8.15
N ILE A 62 -5.11 -7.20 7.13
CA ILE A 62 -4.89 -6.74 5.76
C ILE A 62 -6.13 -6.03 5.19
N GLY A 63 -7.36 -6.46 5.56
CA GLY A 63 -8.58 -5.73 5.21
C GLY A 63 -8.66 -4.33 5.82
N ALA A 64 -8.16 -4.15 7.06
CA ALA A 64 -8.05 -2.82 7.67
C ALA A 64 -7.01 -1.93 6.94
N VAL A 65 -5.90 -2.53 6.48
CA VAL A 65 -4.91 -1.83 5.65
C VAL A 65 -5.53 -1.40 4.31
N GLU A 66 -6.22 -2.29 3.60
CA GLU A 66 -6.92 -1.95 2.34
C GLU A 66 -7.92 -0.81 2.53
N SER A 67 -8.70 -0.84 3.62
CA SER A 67 -9.64 0.23 3.96
C SER A 67 -8.94 1.58 4.13
N THR A 68 -7.74 1.58 4.71
CA THR A 68 -6.91 2.79 4.85
C THR A 68 -6.43 3.31 3.49
N PHE A 69 -5.98 2.42 2.60
CA PHE A 69 -5.59 2.82 1.23
C PHE A 69 -6.78 3.37 0.43
N HIS A 70 -7.97 2.79 0.56
CA HIS A 70 -9.18 3.34 -0.06
C HIS A 70 -9.51 4.74 0.46
N LEU A 71 -9.37 4.99 1.76
CA LEU A 71 -9.57 6.32 2.34
C LEU A 71 -8.59 7.34 1.75
N LEU A 72 -7.29 7.01 1.71
CA LEU A 72 -6.26 7.88 1.16
C LEU A 72 -6.54 8.22 -0.32
N ALA A 73 -6.88 7.21 -1.13
CA ALA A 73 -7.22 7.40 -2.54
C ALA A 73 -8.49 8.27 -2.76
N ASN A 74 -9.41 8.30 -1.80
CA ASN A 74 -10.61 9.13 -1.87
C ASN A 74 -10.35 10.56 -1.42
N LEU A 75 -9.49 10.75 -0.41
CA LEU A 75 -9.07 12.08 0.03
C LEU A 75 -8.32 12.81 -1.09
N GLU A 76 -7.44 12.11 -1.83
CA GLU A 76 -6.77 12.69 -2.99
C GLU A 76 -7.73 13.14 -4.10
N ARG A 77 -8.81 12.37 -4.34
CA ARG A 77 -9.84 12.73 -5.32
C ARG A 77 -10.73 13.90 -4.90
N THR A 78 -10.85 14.17 -3.60
CA THR A 78 -11.67 15.27 -3.06
C THR A 78 -10.87 16.58 -2.98
N GLN A 79 -9.53 16.50 -3.05
CA GLN A 79 -8.62 17.64 -3.00
C GLN A 79 -8.10 18.08 -4.39
N ALA A 80 -8.45 17.34 -5.46
CA ALA A 80 -8.12 17.65 -6.85
C ALA A 80 -9.30 18.33 -7.56
#